data_AF-A0A3C1QVL1-F1
#
_entry.id   AF-A0A3C1QVL1-F1
#
_cell.length_a   1.000
_cell.length_b   1.000
_cell.length_c   1.000
_cell.angle_alpha   90.00
_cell.angle_beta   90.00
_cell.angle_gamma   90.00
#
_symmetry.space_group_name_H-M   'P 1'
#
loop_
_entity.id
_entity.type
_entity.pdbx_description
1 polymer ?
#
loop_
_entity_poly.entity_id
_entity_poly.type
_entity_poly.pdbx_seq_one_letter_code
_entity_poly.pdbx_strand_id
1 'polypeptide(L)'
;MVGMSDSYEHLAALVTLANALERRLQMMDRDRVLVLAAAMASRRHMEPLAGYFRSRVLEHNGGHMLKRYETLFDALSDPDFLTFLNQVGRRYPIERVESQLAAWNETIPEPPGDLSEPDRLALIAGADPESIRRTFDYGP
;
A
#
# COMPACT_ATOMS: atom_id res chain seq x y z
N MET A 1 -16.03 -11.38 -3.91
CA MET A 1 -15.24 -10.14 -3.78
C MET A 1 -15.63 -9.23 -4.91
N VAL A 2 -16.07 -8.00 -4.65
CA VAL A 2 -16.20 -6.99 -5.72
C VAL A 2 -14.78 -6.75 -6.23
N GLY A 3 -14.56 -6.97 -7.52
CA GLY A 3 -13.24 -7.03 -8.14
C GLY A 3 -12.47 -5.73 -7.97
N MET A 4 -11.61 -5.68 -6.96
CA MET A 4 -10.51 -4.73 -6.90
C MET A 4 -9.53 -5.14 -8.00
N SER A 5 -9.24 -4.25 -8.94
CA SER A 5 -8.17 -4.50 -9.89
C SER A 5 -6.86 -4.59 -9.12
N ASP A 6 -6.23 -5.77 -9.07
CA ASP A 6 -4.91 -5.96 -8.46
C ASP A 6 -3.77 -5.55 -9.44
N SER A 7 -4.04 -4.59 -10.34
CA SER A 7 -3.08 -4.14 -11.35
C SER A 7 -1.98 -3.25 -10.76
N TYR A 8 -0.87 -3.16 -11.50
CA TYR A 8 0.23 -2.27 -11.15
C TYR A 8 -0.21 -0.81 -11.07
N GLU A 9 -1.04 -0.36 -12.01
CA GLU A 9 -1.54 1.02 -12.08
C GLU A 9 -2.35 1.37 -10.83
N HIS A 10 -3.20 0.46 -10.37
CA HIS A 10 -3.98 0.69 -9.17
C HIS A 10 -3.09 0.77 -7.93
N LEU A 11 -2.09 -0.11 -7.83
CA LEU A 11 -1.14 -0.07 -6.72
C LEU A 11 -0.33 1.24 -6.74
N ALA A 12 0.16 1.65 -7.91
CA ALA A 12 0.89 2.92 -8.09
C ALA A 12 0.02 4.15 -7.73
N ALA A 13 -1.27 4.12 -8.08
CA ALA A 13 -2.22 5.17 -7.72
C ALA A 13 -2.47 5.23 -6.21
N LEU A 14 -2.63 4.08 -5.54
CA LEU A 14 -2.79 4.02 -4.09
C LEU A 14 -1.54 4.55 -3.35
N VAL A 15 -0.34 4.13 -3.76
CA VAL A 15 0.91 4.61 -3.14
C VAL A 15 1.07 6.12 -3.34
N THR A 16 0.79 6.62 -4.55
CA THR A 16 0.80 8.06 -4.84
C THR A 16 -0.20 8.81 -3.95
N LEU A 17 -1.42 8.26 -3.78
CA LEU A 17 -2.44 8.84 -2.92
C LEU A 17 -2.03 8.84 -1.44
N ALA A 18 -1.38 7.77 -0.96
CA ALA A 18 -0.87 7.71 0.41
C ALA A 18 0.15 8.83 0.68
N ASN A 19 1.07 9.07 -0.25
CA ASN A 19 2.03 10.17 -0.15
C ASN A 19 1.34 11.54 -0.18
N ALA A 20 0.33 11.71 -1.04
CA ALA A 20 -0.47 12.92 -1.12
C ALA A 20 -1.24 13.20 0.16
N LEU A 21 -1.82 12.18 0.78
CA LEU A 21 -2.52 12.26 2.06
C LEU A 21 -1.56 12.62 3.20
N GLU A 22 -0.36 12.05 3.21
CA GLU A 22 0.67 12.36 4.19
C GLU A 22 1.12 13.83 4.12
N ARG A 23 1.41 14.35 2.92
CA ARG A 23 1.74 15.78 2.73
C ARG A 23 0.62 16.71 3.20
N ARG A 24 -0.61 16.23 3.24
CA ARG A 24 -1.82 16.95 3.69
C ARG A 24 -2.18 16.66 5.15
N LEU A 25 -1.32 15.94 5.90
CA LEU A 25 -1.52 15.56 7.30
C LEU A 25 -2.77 14.70 7.54
N GLN A 26 -3.29 14.02 6.52
CA GLN A 26 -4.47 13.15 6.60
C GLN A 26 -4.10 11.72 6.97
N MET A 27 -3.43 11.56 8.12
CA MET A 27 -2.73 10.32 8.48
C MET A 27 -3.63 9.09 8.61
N MET A 28 -4.86 9.24 9.11
CA MET A 28 -5.81 8.12 9.22
C MET A 28 -6.26 7.60 7.84
N ASP A 29 -6.46 8.49 6.88
CA ASP A 29 -6.81 8.10 5.51
C ASP A 29 -5.58 7.55 4.78
N ARG A 30 -4.39 8.12 5.03
CA ARG A 30 -3.12 7.57 4.55
C ARG A 30 -2.91 6.13 5.01
N ASP A 31 -3.14 5.83 6.29
CA ASP A 31 -3.00 4.48 6.81
C ASP A 31 -3.96 3.50 6.14
N ARG A 32 -5.24 3.89 5.95
CA ARG A 32 -6.22 3.07 5.24
C ARG A 32 -5.76 2.73 3.82
N VAL A 33 -5.26 3.73 3.09
CA VAL A 33 -4.74 3.54 1.74
C VAL A 33 -3.49 2.66 1.74
N LEU A 34 -2.59 2.83 2.72
CA LEU A 34 -1.43 1.96 2.87
C LEU A 34 -1.80 0.50 3.19
N VAL A 35 -2.88 0.25 3.96
CA VAL A 35 -3.36 -1.13 4.18
C VAL A 35 -3.82 -1.77 2.87
N LEU A 36 -4.53 -1.03 2.01
CA LEU A 36 -4.90 -1.52 0.68
C LEU A 36 -3.66 -1.83 -0.18
N ALA A 37 -2.70 -0.90 -0.22
CA ALA A 37 -1.46 -1.08 -0.95
C ALA A 37 -0.66 -2.29 -0.44
N ALA A 38 -0.59 -2.49 0.88
CA ALA A 38 0.08 -3.63 1.50
C ALA A 38 -0.58 -4.97 1.15
N ALA A 39 -1.91 -5.02 1.17
CA ALA A 39 -2.65 -6.22 0.78
C ALA A 39 -2.46 -6.55 -0.70
N MET A 40 -2.50 -5.56 -1.59
CA MET A 40 -2.24 -5.76 -3.02
C MET A 40 -0.79 -6.19 -3.29
N ALA A 41 0.19 -5.56 -2.65
CA ALA A 41 1.60 -5.95 -2.74
C ALA A 41 1.80 -7.42 -2.30
N SER A 42 1.17 -7.83 -1.19
CA SER A 42 1.25 -9.21 -0.71
C SER A 42 0.62 -10.21 -1.67
N ARG A 43 -0.54 -9.91 -2.26
CA ARG A 43 -1.17 -10.78 -3.28
C ARG A 43 -0.35 -10.93 -4.55
N ARG A 44 0.51 -9.96 -4.83
CA ARG A 44 1.43 -9.95 -5.99
C ARG A 44 2.82 -10.51 -5.64
N HIS A 45 2.99 -11.14 -4.48
CA HIS A 45 4.26 -11.69 -4.03
C HIS A 45 5.38 -10.63 -3.94
N MET A 46 5.04 -9.45 -3.42
CA MET A 46 5.96 -8.34 -3.16
C MET A 46 6.10 -8.15 -1.64
N GLU A 47 6.47 -9.20 -0.92
CA GLU A 47 6.46 -9.27 0.55
C GLU A 47 7.29 -8.16 1.22
N PRO A 48 8.50 -7.82 0.77
CA PRO A 48 9.26 -6.71 1.37
C PRO A 48 8.51 -5.37 1.28
N LEU A 49 7.84 -5.12 0.15
CA LEU A 49 7.08 -3.90 -0.07
C LEU A 49 5.80 -3.89 0.79
N ALA A 50 5.12 -5.03 0.90
CA ALA A 50 3.98 -5.18 1.80
C ALA A 50 4.39 -4.96 3.28
N GLY A 51 5.55 -5.48 3.68
CA GLY A 51 6.17 -5.27 4.99
C GLY A 51 6.48 -3.80 5.26
N TYR A 52 7.04 -3.10 4.27
CA TYR A 52 7.29 -1.65 4.36
C TYR A 52 5.99 -0.86 4.57
N PHE A 53 4.94 -1.11 3.77
CA PHE A 53 3.66 -0.42 3.97
C PHE A 53 3.03 -0.74 5.33
N ARG A 54 3.16 -1.99 5.82
CA ARG A 54 2.75 -2.37 7.17
C ARG A 54 3.49 -1.57 8.24
N SER A 55 4.81 -1.44 8.14
CA SER A 55 5.63 -0.73 9.13
C SER A 55 5.21 0.73 9.21
N ARG A 56 4.99 1.38 8.06
CA ARG A 56 4.53 2.76 7.95
C ARG A 56 3.19 3.00 8.65
N VAL A 57 2.26 2.04 8.54
CA VAL A 57 0.98 2.09 9.29
C VAL A 57 1.22 1.95 10.79
N LEU A 58 2.06 1.01 11.21
CA LEU A 58 2.32 0.75 12.63
C LEU A 58 3.16 1.84 13.32
N GLU A 59 4.04 2.51 12.59
CA GLU A 59 4.81 3.68 13.07
C GLU A 59 3.89 4.84 13.48
N HIS A 60 2.82 5.09 12.70
CA HIS A 60 1.84 6.11 13.02
C HIS A 60 0.75 5.60 13.97
N ASN A 61 0.22 4.41 13.71
CA ASN A 61 -0.87 3.78 14.46
C ASN A 61 -0.43 2.45 15.07
N GLY A 62 0.35 2.52 16.15
CA GLY A 62 0.86 1.34 16.86
C GLY A 62 -0.22 0.46 17.51
N GLY A 63 -1.47 0.93 17.56
CA GLY A 63 -2.65 0.16 18.00
C GLY A 63 -3.42 -0.51 16.86
N HIS A 64 -2.96 -0.37 15.62
CA HIS A 64 -3.65 -0.93 14.45
C HIS A 64 -3.70 -2.47 14.52
N MET A 65 -4.77 -3.06 13.99
CA MET A 65 -4.96 -4.53 14.00
C MET A 65 -3.84 -5.30 13.29
N LEU A 66 -3.13 -4.64 12.37
CA LEU A 66 -1.96 -5.19 11.67
C LEU A 66 -0.84 -5.65 12.61
N LYS A 67 -0.79 -5.14 13.85
CA LYS A 67 0.17 -5.57 14.87
C LYS A 67 0.01 -7.04 15.27
N ARG A 68 -1.17 -7.62 15.06
CA ARG A 68 -1.48 -9.03 15.41
C ARG A 68 -0.85 -10.04 14.46
N TYR A 69 -0.44 -9.59 13.27
CA TYR A 69 0.04 -10.44 12.19
C TYR A 69 1.52 -10.17 11.96
N GLU A 70 2.32 -11.21 11.77
CA GLU A 70 3.74 -11.08 11.47
C GLU A 70 3.91 -10.52 10.04
N THR A 71 3.17 -11.08 9.09
CA THR A 71 3.15 -10.67 7.69
C THR A 71 1.77 -10.21 7.22
N LEU A 72 1.71 -9.54 6.06
CA LEU A 72 0.42 -9.27 5.39
C LEU A 72 -0.24 -10.55 4.89
N PHE A 73 0.54 -11.58 4.56
CA PHE A 73 0.04 -12.87 4.14
C PHE A 73 -0.79 -13.54 5.24
N ASP A 74 -0.31 -13.48 6.50
CA ASP A 74 -1.05 -13.96 7.67
C ASP A 74 -2.35 -13.17 7.86
N ALA A 75 -2.27 -11.84 7.75
CA ALA A 75 -3.44 -10.96 7.87
C ALA A 75 -4.50 -11.30 6.82
N LEU A 76 -4.10 -11.58 5.58
CA LEU A 76 -5.00 -11.92 4.48
C LEU A 76 -5.71 -13.28 4.66
N SER A 77 -5.28 -14.10 5.62
CA SER A 77 -5.95 -15.35 6.00
C SER A 77 -6.98 -15.16 7.13
N ASP A 78 -7.01 -14.00 7.76
CA ASP A 78 -7.88 -13.69 8.91
C ASP A 78 -9.22 -13.05 8.47
N PRO A 79 -10.37 -13.63 8.83
CA PRO A 79 -11.68 -13.09 8.46
C PRO A 79 -11.95 -11.66 8.93
N ASP A 80 -11.52 -11.28 10.13
CA ASP A 80 -11.74 -9.93 10.68
C ASP A 80 -10.94 -8.90 9.87
N PHE A 81 -9.69 -9.24 9.52
CA PHE A 81 -8.88 -8.38 8.65
C PHE A 81 -9.49 -8.28 7.25
N LEU A 82 -9.99 -9.37 6.68
CA LEU A 82 -10.67 -9.34 5.39
C LEU A 82 -11.95 -8.48 5.44
N THR A 83 -12.71 -8.51 6.53
CA THR A 83 -13.86 -7.62 6.72
C THR A 83 -13.43 -6.16 6.73
N PHE A 84 -12.39 -5.82 7.49
CA PHE A 84 -11.82 -4.47 7.51
C PHE A 84 -11.33 -4.05 6.12
N LEU A 85 -10.54 -4.88 5.45
CA LEU A 85 -9.97 -4.61 4.14
C LEU A 85 -11.06 -4.35 3.09
N ASN A 86 -12.15 -5.13 3.13
CA ASN A 86 -13.30 -4.93 2.25
C ASN A 86 -14.01 -3.58 2.50
N GLN A 87 -14.13 -3.15 3.76
CA GLN A 87 -14.71 -1.84 4.09
C GLN A 87 -13.82 -0.70 3.57
N VAL A 88 -12.51 -0.83 3.74
CA VAL A 88 -11.55 0.15 3.22
C VAL A 88 -11.56 0.17 1.69
N GLY A 89 -11.59 -0.98 1.03
CA GLY A 89 -11.65 -1.09 -0.44
C GLY A 89 -12.88 -0.43 -1.04
N ARG A 90 -14.04 -0.54 -0.38
CA ARG A 90 -15.27 0.17 -0.79
C ARG A 90 -15.16 1.69 -0.65
N ARG A 91 -14.32 2.18 0.28
CA ARG A 91 -14.05 3.60 0.46
C ARG A 91 -13.05 4.15 -0.56
N TYR A 92 -12.20 3.30 -1.14
CA TYR A 92 -11.18 3.68 -2.12
C TYR A 92 -11.21 2.75 -3.35
N PRO A 93 -12.30 2.75 -4.14
CA PRO A 93 -12.25 2.16 -5.47
C PRO A 93 -11.31 2.97 -6.38
N ILE A 94 -10.78 2.34 -7.43
CA ILE A 94 -9.79 2.96 -8.34
C ILE A 94 -10.28 4.30 -8.90
N GLU A 95 -11.53 4.39 -9.33
CA GLU A 95 -12.09 5.61 -9.93
C GLU A 95 -12.09 6.78 -8.94
N ARG A 96 -12.29 6.48 -7.66
CA ARG A 96 -12.22 7.48 -6.59
C ARG A 96 -10.77 7.86 -6.30
N VAL A 97 -9.85 6.90 -6.31
CA VAL A 97 -8.40 7.18 -6.13
C VAL A 97 -7.92 8.12 -7.23
N GLU A 98 -8.21 7.79 -8.50
CA GLU A 98 -7.86 8.60 -9.66
C GLU A 98 -8.51 9.99 -9.63
N SER A 99 -9.81 10.05 -9.32
CA SER A 99 -10.52 11.34 -9.19
C SER A 99 -9.92 12.20 -8.09
N GLN A 100 -9.50 11.62 -6.97
CA GLN A 100 -8.90 12.34 -5.86
C GLN A 100 -7.50 12.87 -6.23
N LEU A 101 -6.69 12.07 -6.91
CA LEU A 101 -5.38 12.50 -7.42
C LEU A 101 -5.53 13.63 -8.43
N ALA A 102 -6.46 13.50 -9.38
CA ALA A 102 -6.75 14.54 -10.38
C ALA A 102 -7.23 15.84 -9.72
N ALA A 103 -8.15 15.77 -8.75
CA ALA A 103 -8.63 16.94 -8.01
C ALA A 103 -7.51 17.69 -7.25
N TRP A 104 -6.42 17.00 -6.95
CA TRP A 104 -5.26 17.54 -6.26
C TRP A 104 -4.08 17.86 -7.19
N ASN A 105 -4.25 17.69 -8.51
CA ASN A 105 -3.19 17.79 -9.50
C ASN A 105 -1.95 16.92 -9.16
N GLU A 106 -2.20 15.75 -8.57
CA GLU A 106 -1.15 14.77 -8.25
C GLU A 106 -0.90 13.89 -9.47
N THR A 107 0.36 13.75 -9.86
CA THR A 107 0.78 12.86 -10.94
C THR A 107 1.39 11.61 -10.36
N ILE A 108 1.00 10.44 -10.89
CA ILE A 108 1.67 9.17 -10.55
C ILE A 108 3.08 9.25 -11.15
N PRO A 109 4.15 9.14 -10.33
CA PRO A 109 5.50 9.16 -10.85
C PRO A 109 5.74 8.02 -11.84
N GLU A 110 6.61 8.25 -12.81
CA GLU A 110 7.04 7.25 -13.80
C GLU A 110 8.53 6.91 -13.58
N PRO A 111 8.86 5.97 -12.68
CA PRO A 111 10.24 5.52 -12.51
C PRO A 111 10.74 4.79 -13.77
N PRO A 112 12.07 4.65 -13.93
CA PRO A 112 12.68 3.94 -15.04
C PRO A 112 12.02 2.58 -15.32
N GLY A 113 11.73 2.32 -16.60
CA GLY A 113 10.97 1.15 -17.03
C GLY A 113 11.74 -0.17 -17.02
N ASP A 114 13.07 -0.12 -16.87
CA ASP A 114 13.96 -1.27 -16.71
C ASP A 114 13.97 -1.82 -15.28
N LEU A 115 13.41 -1.09 -14.32
CA LEU A 115 13.26 -1.53 -12.94
C LEU A 115 12.10 -2.54 -12.80
N SER A 116 12.25 -3.45 -11.84
CA SER A 116 11.17 -4.35 -11.44
C SER A 116 9.98 -3.57 -10.86
N GLU A 117 8.77 -4.12 -10.95
CA GLU A 117 7.58 -3.46 -10.40
C GLU A 117 7.70 -3.11 -8.89
N PRO A 118 8.22 -3.98 -8.01
CA PRO A 118 8.42 -3.62 -6.60
C PRO A 118 9.36 -2.42 -6.43
N ASP A 119 10.43 -2.34 -7.23
CA ASP A 119 11.41 -1.26 -7.14
C ASP A 119 10.82 0.07 -7.64
N ARG A 120 10.02 0.03 -8.71
CA ARG A 120 9.28 1.20 -9.18
C ARG A 120 8.30 1.69 -8.11
N LEU A 121 7.57 0.78 -7.46
CA LEU A 121 6.64 1.14 -6.39
C LEU A 121 7.33 1.66 -5.13
N ALA A 122 8.51 1.12 -4.78
CA ALA A 122 9.34 1.65 -3.71
C ALA A 122 9.77 3.10 -3.99
N LEU A 123 10.21 3.39 -5.22
CA LEU A 123 10.54 4.75 -5.65
C LEU A 123 9.32 5.68 -5.63
N ILE A 124 8.15 5.21 -6.09
CA ILE A 124 6.89 5.96 -5.99
C ILE A 124 6.56 6.24 -4.52
N ALA A 125 6.80 5.29 -3.61
CA ALA A 125 6.61 5.45 -2.18
C ALA A 125 7.65 6.36 -1.49
N GLY A 126 8.60 6.92 -2.24
CA GLY A 126 9.67 7.77 -1.72
C GLY A 126 10.70 7.00 -0.88
N ALA A 127 10.84 5.69 -1.12
CA ALA A 127 11.75 4.82 -0.39
C ALA A 127 12.82 4.22 -1.32
N ASP A 128 13.97 3.92 -0.73
CA ASP A 128 15.04 3.20 -1.42
C ASP A 128 14.69 1.70 -1.53
N PRO A 129 14.63 1.13 -2.75
CA PRO A 129 14.27 -0.28 -2.94
C PRO A 129 15.23 -1.25 -2.23
N GLU A 130 16.53 -0.94 -2.20
CA GLU A 130 17.51 -1.80 -1.54
C GLU A 130 17.32 -1.82 -0.02
N SER A 131 17.06 -0.67 0.59
CA SER A 131 16.73 -0.53 2.00
C SER A 131 15.46 -1.31 2.37
N ILE A 132 14.41 -1.25 1.54
CA ILE A 132 13.19 -2.04 1.74
C ILE A 132 13.52 -3.53 1.74
N ARG A 133 14.24 -4.04 0.74
CA ARG A 133 14.64 -5.45 0.70
C ARG A 133 15.45 -5.81 1.93
N ARG A 134 16.50 -5.06 2.26
CA ARG A 134 17.34 -5.36 3.42
C ARG A 134 16.58 -5.42 4.75
N THR A 135 15.52 -4.63 4.89
CA THR A 135 14.78 -4.49 6.15
C THR A 135 13.61 -5.46 6.26
N PHE A 136 12.94 -5.76 5.13
CA PHE A 136 11.67 -6.48 5.09
C PHE A 136 11.72 -7.76 4.26
N ASP A 137 12.90 -8.19 3.82
CA ASP A 137 13.10 -9.53 3.27
C ASP A 137 12.97 -10.54 4.41
N TYR A 138 11.76 -11.05 4.57
CA TYR A 138 11.49 -12.22 5.38
C TYR A 138 12.11 -13.39 4.61
N GLY A 139 13.31 -13.80 4.99
CA GLY A 139 13.93 -15.00 4.45
C GLY A 139 12.97 -16.21 4.53
N PRO A 140 13.13 -17.21 3.66
CA PRO A 140 12.27 -18.39 3.64
C PRO A 140 12.26 -19.15 4.97
#